data_AF-A0A960F4J1-F1
#
_entry.id   AF-A0A960F4J1-F1
#
_cell.length_a   1.000
_cell.length_b   1.000
_cell.length_c   1.000
_cell.angle_alpha   90.00
_cell.angle_beta   90.00
_cell.angle_gamma   90.00
#
_symmetry.space_group_name_H-M   'P 1'
#
loop_
_entity.id
_entity.type
_entity.pdbx_description
1 polymer ?
#
loop_
_entity_poly.entity_id
_entity_poly.type
_entity_poly.pdbx_seq_one_letter_code
_entity_poly.pdbx_strand_id
1 'polypeptide(L)' 'VRSAEVGDRVLFSPEDRYEVEVGGADYIMLRERDIHAVAATRIEAHTGLYL' A
#
# COMPACT_ATOMS: atom_id res chain seq x y z
N VAL A 1 -5.55 -8.04 -7.11
CA VAL A 1 -4.57 -7.09 -6.54
C VAL A 1 -3.62 -7.90 -5.68
N ARG A 2 -2.30 -7.63 -5.68
CA ARG A 2 -1.42 -8.35 -4.75
C ARG A 2 -1.84 -8.03 -3.31
N SER A 3 -1.76 -8.98 -2.40
CA SER A 3 -1.90 -8.70 -0.97
C SER A 3 -0.75 -7.81 -0.51
N ALA A 4 -1.03 -6.90 0.43
CA ALA A 4 -0.02 -6.00 0.98
C ALA A 4 0.85 -6.74 2.00
N GLU A 5 2.16 -6.48 1.97
CA GLU A 5 3.11 -7.01 2.93
C GLU A 5 3.66 -5.90 3.84
N VAL A 6 4.31 -6.28 4.95
CA VAL A 6 4.93 -5.32 5.86
C VAL A 6 6.02 -4.54 5.10
N GLY A 7 5.91 -3.21 5.14
CA GLY A 7 6.83 -2.30 4.44
C GLY A 7 6.31 -1.81 3.08
N ASP A 8 5.20 -2.35 2.59
CA ASP A 8 4.56 -1.85 1.38
C ASP A 8 3.95 -0.46 1.56
N ARG A 9 4.01 0.34 0.49
CA ARG A 9 3.22 1.57 0.38
C ARG A 9 1.90 1.26 -0.30
N VAL A 10 0.79 1.58 0.35
CA VAL A 10 -0.56 1.28 -0.13
C VAL A 10 -1.34 2.56 -0.41
N LEU A 11 -2.22 2.49 -1.40
CA LEU A 11 -3.21 3.52 -1.69
C LEU A 11 -4.57 3.07 -1.13
N PHE A 12 -5.23 3.93 -0.36
CA PHE A 12 -6.55 3.71 0.23
C PHE A 12 -7.34 5.03 0.26
N SER A 13 -8.67 4.96 0.40
CA SER A 13 -9.52 6.15 0.53
C SER A 13 -9.63 6.59 1.99
N PRO A 14 -9.66 7.91 2.28
CA PRO A 14 -9.75 8.41 3.66
C PRO A 14 -11.16 8.32 4.28
N GLU A 15 -12.16 7.86 3.54
CA GLU A 15 -13.58 7.91 3.90
C GLU A 15 -13.93 7.05 5.14
N ASP A 16 -13.19 5.95 5.39
CA ASP A 16 -13.47 4.97 6.46
C ASP A 16 -12.21 4.65 7.29
N ARG A 17 -11.59 5.69 7.89
CA ARG A 17 -10.40 5.54 8.74
C ARG A 17 -10.80 5.16 10.17
N TYR A 18 -10.34 4.01 10.64
CA TYR A 18 -10.36 3.67 12.07
C TYR A 18 -9.00 4.00 12.67
N GLU A 19 -8.93 5.03 13.51
CA GLU A 19 -7.69 5.41 14.19
C GLU A 19 -7.55 4.61 15.50
N VAL A 20 -6.35 4.09 15.74
CA VAL A 20 -6.02 3.32 16.94
C VAL A 20 -4.68 3.80 17.51
N GLU A 21 -4.62 3.99 18.82
CA GLU A 21 -3.37 4.32 19.51
C GLU A 21 -2.69 3.03 19.97
N VAL A 22 -1.40 2.87 19.66
CA VAL A 22 -0.58 1.77 20.14
C VAL A 22 0.70 2.34 20.73
N GLY A 23 0.84 2.25 22.05
CA GLY A 23 2.04 2.73 22.75
C GLY A 23 2.30 4.23 22.60
N GLY A 24 1.24 5.05 22.50
CA GLY A 24 1.33 6.49 22.31
C GLY A 24 1.60 6.95 20.87
N ALA A 25 1.52 6.04 19.89
CA ALA A 25 1.57 6.37 18.47
C ALA A 25 0.23 6.09 17.79
N ASP A 26 -0.21 7.01 16.95
CA ASP A 26 -1.45 6.90 16.19
C ASP A 26 -1.24 6.08 14.92
N TYR A 27 -2.11 5.10 14.72
CA TYR A 27 -2.15 4.25 13.53
C TYR A 27 -3.53 4.25 12.90
N ILE A 28 -3.58 3.92 11.61
CA ILE A 28 -4.83 3.69 10.89
C ILE A 28 -4.99 2.19 10.72
N MET A 29 -6.10 1.65 11.18
CA MET A 29 -6.49 0.26 10.93
C MET A 29 -7.31 0.18 9.65
N LEU A 30 -6.82 -0.58 8.68
CA LEU A 30 -7.46 -0.81 7.38
C LEU A 30 -7.78 -2.29 7.23
N ARG A 31 -8.87 -2.62 6.53
CA ARG A 31 -9.13 -3.99 6.09
C ARG A 31 -8.55 -4.16 4.69
N GLU A 32 -8.12 -5.37 4.35
CA GLU A 32 -7.42 -5.63 3.08
C GLU A 32 -8.24 -5.21 1.84
N ARG A 33 -9.56 -5.35 1.89
CA ARG A 33 -10.46 -4.94 0.81
C ARG A 33 -10.54 -3.42 0.59
N ASP A 34 -10.14 -2.62 1.57
CA ASP A 34 -10.19 -1.16 1.51
C ASP A 34 -8.90 -0.61 0.83
N ILE A 35 -7.94 -1.49 0.51
CA ILE A 35 -6.71 -1.16 -0.22
C ILE A 35 -7.03 -1.15 -1.71
N HIS A 36 -6.85 0.01 -2.35
CA HIS A 36 -7.09 0.18 -3.79
C HIS A 36 -5.91 -0.28 -4.63
N ALA A 37 -4.68 -0.03 -4.17
CA ALA A 37 -3.46 -0.42 -4.87
C ALA A 37 -2.29 -0.57 -3.90
N VAL A 38 -1.31 -1.38 -4.30
CA VAL A 38 -0.03 -1.53 -3.60
C VAL A 38 1.07 -1.07 -4.54
N ALA A 39 1.95 -0.18 -4.07
CA ALA A 39 3.04 0.38 -4.87
C ALA A 39 3.95 -0.73 -5.38
N ALA A 40 4.20 -0.74 -6.70
CA ALA A 40 5.16 -1.65 -7.30
C ALA A 40 6.58 -1.13 -7.07
N THR A 41 7.51 -2.04 -6.75
CA THR A 41 8.94 -1.73 -6.79
C THR A 41 9.30 -1.33 -8.21
N ARG A 42 9.97 -0.19 -8.37
CA ARG A 42 10.46 0.25 -9.68
C ARG A 42 11.50 -0.77 -10.15
N ILE A 43 11.14 -1.59 -11.12
CA ILE A 43 12.08 -2.43 -11.84
C ILE A 43 12.73 -1.50 -12.89
N GLU A 44 14.03 -1.24 -12.77
CA GLU A 44 14.80 -0.65 -13.87
C GLU A 44 14.90 -1.71 -14.98
N ALA A 45 13.84 -1.85 -15.77
CA ALA A 45 13.88 -2.65 -16.96
C ALA A 45 14.69 -1.87 -18.00
N HIS A 46 15.91 -2.33 -18.29
CA HIS A 46 16.58 -2.00 -19.55
C HIS A 46 15.68 -2.51 -20.68
N THR A 47 14.80 -1.66 -21.20
CA THR A 47 13.94 -1.99 -22.31
C THR A 47 14.79 -2.11 -23.56
N GLY A 48 15.33 -3.32 -23.80
CA GLY A 48 15.74 -3.75 -25.13
C GLY A 48 14.49 -3.91 -25.99
N LEU A 49 13.89 -2.79 -26.38
CA LEU A 49 12.80 -2.75 -27.34
C LEU A 49 13.44 -2.86 -28.73
N TYR A 50 13.42 -4.04 -29.32
CA TYR A 50 13.69 -4.20 -30.75
C TYR A 50 12.36 -4.14 -31.49
N LEU A 51 12.23 -3.14 -32.36
CA LEU A 51 11.13 -2.99 -33.32
C LEU A 51 11.26 -3.99 -34.46
#